data_AF-A0A4R7G9N7-F1
#
_entry.id   AF-A0A4R7G9N7-F1
#
_cell.length_a   1.000
_cell.length_b   1.000
_cell.length_c   1.000
_cell.angle_alpha   90.00
_cell.angle_beta   90.00
_cell.angle_gamma   90.00
#
_symmetry.space_group_name_H-M   'P 1'
#
loop_
_entity.id
_entity.type
_entity.pdbx_description
1 polymer ?
#
loop_
_entity_poly.entity_id
_entity_poly.type
_entity_poly.pdbx_seq_one_letter_code
_entity_poly.pdbx_strand_id
1 'polypeptide(L)'
;MRMFILAAMLFLQGCSDTKDITLPFEEAITMPGYGYIQIDLSHSTLADQDDSRLRDYHLFYVGDGKYLSVTVPDAIPRGRVIYAYAPFYKDFELYSISTGYMNFKCERCGRDIISGSVEVYLTNTTGPAWCEETNYTNNKSFNYTDGCKREAPQNNGKGIHNAFMGDIYLTPKVNDIHYSFTNRQRPGHQSAGS
;
A
#
# COMPACT_ATOMS: atom_id res chain seq x y z
N MET A 1 -7.23 3.53 -62.95
CA MET A 1 -7.70 2.19 -62.51
C MET A 1 -6.55 1.60 -61.69
N ARG A 2 -6.51 1.47 -60.37
CA ARG A 2 -7.45 1.45 -59.21
C ARG A 2 -6.69 2.15 -58.06
N MET A 3 -7.24 3.13 -57.35
CA MET A 3 -8.21 3.02 -56.26
C MET A 3 -7.66 2.25 -55.04
N PHE A 4 -7.32 3.03 -53.99
CA PHE A 4 -7.32 2.78 -52.54
C PHE A 4 -6.85 1.42 -51.99
N ILE A 5 -5.97 1.48 -50.98
CA ILE A 5 -6.34 1.17 -49.58
C ILE A 5 -5.38 1.97 -48.67
N LEU A 6 -5.92 3.05 -48.11
CA LEU A 6 -5.42 3.65 -46.87
C LEU A 6 -5.94 2.73 -45.75
N ALA A 7 -5.12 1.83 -45.24
CA ALA A 7 -5.43 1.12 -44.00
C ALA A 7 -4.79 1.92 -42.85
N ALA A 8 -5.55 2.90 -42.36
CA ALA A 8 -5.34 3.47 -41.05
C ALA A 8 -5.55 2.37 -40.00
N MET A 9 -4.49 1.67 -39.62
CA MET A 9 -4.48 0.96 -38.34
C MET A 9 -4.12 1.98 -37.27
N LEU A 10 -5.19 2.56 -36.75
CA LEU A 10 -5.25 3.24 -35.47
C LEU A 10 -4.35 2.49 -34.47
N PHE A 11 -3.41 3.25 -33.91
CA PHE A 11 -2.75 2.95 -32.67
C PHE A 11 -3.81 2.52 -31.64
N LEU A 12 -3.87 1.24 -31.32
CA LEU A 12 -4.39 0.78 -30.03
C LEU A 12 -3.33 1.13 -28.98
N GLN A 13 -3.16 2.44 -28.72
CA GLN A 13 -2.68 2.86 -27.42
C GLN A 13 -3.85 2.63 -26.48
N GLY A 14 -3.84 1.50 -25.78
CA GLY A 14 -4.62 1.38 -24.56
C GLY A 14 -4.13 2.49 -23.65
N CYS A 15 -4.91 3.57 -23.53
CA CYS A 15 -4.71 4.58 -22.52
C CYS A 15 -4.96 3.92 -21.17
N SER A 16 -3.90 3.37 -20.58
CA SER A 16 -3.90 3.19 -19.13
C SER A 16 -3.95 4.61 -18.57
N ASP A 17 -5.13 5.05 -18.10
CA ASP A 17 -5.34 6.37 -17.48
C ASP A 17 -4.69 6.43 -16.08
N THR A 18 -3.40 6.10 -16.03
CA THR A 18 -2.55 6.16 -14.84
C THR A 18 -1.61 7.35 -14.98
N LYS A 19 -1.63 8.22 -13.96
CA LYS A 19 -0.67 9.32 -13.83
C LYS A 19 0.29 9.02 -12.68
N ASP A 20 1.58 9.04 -12.96
CA ASP A 20 2.62 8.88 -11.94
C ASP A 20 3.20 10.26 -11.56
N ILE A 21 3.36 10.50 -10.27
CA ILE A 21 3.98 11.71 -9.71
C ILE A 21 5.04 11.29 -8.69
N THR A 22 6.20 11.94 -8.74
CA THR A 22 7.19 11.90 -7.65
C THR A 22 7.11 13.22 -6.89
N LEU A 23 6.90 13.14 -5.58
CA LEU A 23 6.69 14.30 -4.71
C LEU A 23 7.65 14.23 -3.52
N PRO A 24 8.61 15.16 -3.36
CA PRO A 24 9.52 15.16 -2.21
C PRO A 24 8.76 15.24 -0.88
N PHE A 25 9.27 14.57 0.16
CA PHE A 25 8.62 14.53 1.47
C PHE A 25 8.34 15.91 2.08
N GLU A 26 9.33 16.81 2.03
CA GLU A 26 9.20 18.19 2.52
C GLU A 26 8.12 18.99 1.78
N GLU A 27 7.89 18.69 0.50
CA GLU A 27 6.80 19.30 -0.25
C GLU A 27 5.45 18.68 0.14
N ALA A 28 5.40 17.35 0.25
CA ALA A 28 4.20 16.61 0.61
C ALA A 28 3.57 17.15 1.90
N ILE A 29 4.37 17.35 2.96
CA ILE A 29 3.86 17.81 4.27
C ILE A 29 3.37 19.27 4.29
N THR A 30 3.67 20.06 3.26
CA THR A 30 3.17 21.45 3.14
C THR A 30 1.80 21.50 2.46
N MET A 31 1.41 20.45 1.74
CA MET A 31 0.12 20.36 1.08
C MET A 31 -0.98 20.07 2.10
N PRO A 32 -2.23 20.56 1.89
CA PRO A 32 -3.39 20.02 2.59
C PRO A 32 -3.45 18.50 2.41
N GLY A 33 -3.84 17.75 3.43
CA GLY A 33 -3.76 16.30 3.39
C GLY A 33 -4.82 15.59 4.23
N TYR A 34 -4.96 14.29 3.95
CA TYR A 34 -5.77 13.38 4.72
C TYR A 34 -5.17 13.12 6.11
N GLY A 35 -3.87 13.34 6.30
CA GLY A 35 -3.13 13.08 7.54
C GLY A 35 -1.96 12.15 7.27
N TYR A 36 -1.59 11.30 8.24
CA TYR A 36 -0.49 10.34 8.07
C TYR A 36 -0.80 8.96 8.62
N ILE A 37 -0.07 7.96 8.12
CA ILE A 37 0.02 6.63 8.73
C ILE A 37 1.44 6.44 9.23
N GLN A 38 1.56 6.07 10.51
CA GLN A 38 2.81 5.61 11.06
C GLN A 38 2.95 4.10 10.81
N ILE A 39 4.05 3.70 10.18
CA ILE A 39 4.44 2.30 9.97
C ILE A 39 5.71 2.06 10.81
N ASP A 40 5.56 1.36 11.91
CA ASP A 40 6.65 1.06 12.84
C ASP A 40 7.19 -0.35 12.57
N LEU A 41 8.44 -0.37 12.09
CA LEU A 41 9.18 -1.58 11.72
C LEU A 41 10.20 -1.97 12.81
N SER A 42 10.13 -1.41 14.01
CA SER A 42 11.13 -1.63 15.06
C SER A 42 11.27 -3.09 15.48
N HIS A 43 10.17 -3.85 15.37
CA HIS A 43 10.11 -5.29 15.68
C HIS A 43 10.11 -6.17 14.41
N SER A 44 10.32 -5.55 13.26
CA SER A 44 10.29 -6.21 11.97
C SER A 44 11.67 -6.73 11.60
N THR A 45 11.71 -7.94 11.06
CA THR A 45 12.90 -8.52 10.41
C THR A 45 13.32 -7.75 9.16
N LEU A 46 12.39 -6.96 8.59
CA LEU A 46 12.60 -6.13 7.42
C LEU A 46 13.53 -4.94 7.68
N ALA A 47 13.53 -4.40 8.90
CA ALA A 47 14.32 -3.23 9.25
C ALA A 47 15.78 -3.55 9.67
N ASP A 48 16.12 -4.84 9.77
CA ASP A 48 17.50 -5.31 9.98
C ASP A 48 18.32 -5.33 8.68
N GLN A 49 17.65 -5.21 7.53
CA GLN A 49 18.29 -5.01 6.24
C GLN A 49 18.34 -3.49 6.00
N ASP A 50 19.52 -2.87 6.04
CA ASP A 50 19.72 -1.44 5.75
C ASP A 50 19.34 -1.14 4.29
N ASP A 51 18.04 -1.03 4.04
CA ASP A 51 17.45 -0.95 2.72
C ASP A 51 16.90 0.46 2.52
N SER A 52 17.62 1.27 1.73
CA SER A 52 17.21 2.62 1.38
C SER A 52 15.82 2.68 0.76
N ARG A 53 15.31 1.58 0.19
CA ARG A 53 13.96 1.47 -0.40
C ARG A 53 12.85 1.57 0.65
N LEU A 54 13.15 1.35 1.94
CA LEU A 54 12.20 1.57 3.04
C LEU A 54 11.87 3.04 3.27
N ARG A 55 12.67 3.95 2.72
CA ARG A 55 12.47 5.39 2.90
C ARG A 55 11.39 5.94 1.97
N ASP A 56 11.02 5.17 0.96
CA ASP A 56 10.01 5.57 0.01
C ASP A 56 8.66 4.99 0.44
N TYR A 57 7.61 5.77 0.20
CA TYR A 57 6.24 5.25 0.24
C TYR A 57 5.46 5.70 -0.98
N HIS A 58 4.53 4.86 -1.39
CA HIS A 58 3.67 5.05 -2.53
C HIS A 58 2.24 5.24 -2.06
N LEU A 59 1.57 6.23 -2.63
CA LEU A 59 0.17 6.54 -2.38
C LEU A 59 -0.59 6.31 -3.67
N PHE A 60 -1.66 5.54 -3.59
CA PHE A 60 -2.51 5.25 -4.73
C PHE A 60 -3.85 5.94 -4.52
N TYR A 61 -4.29 6.69 -5.53
CA TYR A 61 -5.57 7.38 -5.53
C TYR A 61 -6.41 6.96 -6.74
N VAL A 62 -7.72 7.04 -6.56
CA VAL A 62 -8.72 6.70 -7.59
C VAL A 62 -9.70 7.86 -7.76
N GLY A 63 -10.08 8.17 -9.00
CA GLY A 63 -11.03 9.24 -9.29
C GLY A 63 -11.57 9.15 -10.72
N ASP A 64 -12.89 9.06 -10.88
CA ASP A 64 -13.61 9.02 -12.17
C ASP A 64 -12.92 8.19 -13.27
N GLY A 65 -12.64 6.91 -12.96
CA GLY A 65 -11.97 5.97 -13.90
C GLY A 65 -10.46 6.15 -14.07
N LYS A 66 -9.86 7.15 -13.41
CA LYS A 66 -8.43 7.45 -13.45
C LYS A 66 -7.71 6.97 -12.20
N TYR A 67 -6.44 6.65 -12.38
CA TYR A 67 -5.52 6.27 -11.31
C TYR A 67 -4.41 7.30 -11.17
N LEU A 68 -4.10 7.67 -9.94
CA LEU A 68 -2.97 8.54 -9.62
C LEU A 68 -2.06 7.79 -8.65
N SER A 69 -0.82 7.57 -9.06
CA SER A 69 0.25 7.00 -8.24
C SER A 69 1.19 8.13 -7.83
N VAL A 70 1.40 8.29 -6.53
CA VAL A 70 2.33 9.30 -5.98
C VAL A 70 3.40 8.59 -5.19
N THR A 71 4.65 8.72 -5.64
CA THR A 71 5.83 8.24 -4.91
C THR A 71 6.42 9.38 -4.11
N VAL A 72 6.58 9.16 -2.81
CA VAL A 72 7.23 10.10 -1.91
C VAL A 72 8.56 9.48 -1.45
N PRO A 73 9.69 9.92 -2.03
CA PRO A 73 10.98 9.38 -1.66
C PRO A 73 11.50 10.00 -0.36
N ASP A 74 12.45 9.30 0.26
CA ASP A 74 13.24 9.82 1.38
C ASP A 74 12.41 10.37 2.56
N ALA A 75 11.28 9.73 2.88
CA ALA A 75 10.46 10.08 4.03
C ALA A 75 11.32 10.08 5.30
N ILE A 76 11.34 11.20 6.03
CA ILE A 76 12.28 11.43 7.14
C ILE A 76 12.08 10.35 8.22
N PRO A 77 13.02 9.40 8.37
CA PRO A 77 12.85 8.33 9.32
C PRO A 77 13.21 8.83 10.72
N ARG A 78 12.35 8.54 11.70
CA ARG A 78 12.73 8.58 13.13
C ARG A 78 13.07 7.16 13.56
N GLY A 79 14.30 6.74 13.29
CA GLY A 79 14.70 5.34 13.48
C GLY A 79 14.01 4.43 12.46
N ARG A 80 13.34 3.37 12.92
CA ARG A 80 12.64 2.36 12.08
C ARG A 80 11.16 2.68 11.85
N VAL A 81 10.78 3.94 12.02
CA VAL A 81 9.39 4.39 11.92
C VAL A 81 9.24 5.29 10.70
N ILE A 82 8.38 4.85 9.77
CA ILE A 82 8.02 5.59 8.57
C ILE A 82 6.75 6.40 8.87
N TYR A 83 6.77 7.69 8.54
CA TYR A 83 5.61 8.57 8.61
C TYR A 83 5.14 8.89 7.19
N ALA A 84 4.17 8.14 6.70
CA ALA A 84 3.62 8.33 5.36
C ALA A 84 2.53 9.41 5.40
N TYR A 85 2.87 10.65 5.03
CA TYR A 85 1.90 11.73 4.89
C TYR A 85 1.14 11.61 3.57
N ALA A 86 -0.19 11.69 3.63
CA ALA A 86 -1.06 11.57 2.46
C ALA A 86 -1.63 12.95 2.07
N PRO A 87 -1.07 13.64 1.07
CA PRO A 87 -1.62 14.87 0.53
C PRO A 87 -3.01 14.67 -0.09
N PHE A 88 -3.80 15.72 -0.11
CA PHE A 88 -5.12 15.75 -0.72
C PHE A 88 -5.00 16.14 -2.20
N TYR A 89 -5.52 15.30 -3.08
CA TYR A 89 -5.67 15.62 -4.49
C TYR A 89 -7.15 15.80 -4.81
N LYS A 90 -7.49 16.99 -5.31
CA LYS A 90 -8.86 17.29 -5.76
C LYS A 90 -9.29 16.26 -6.82
N ASP A 91 -10.54 15.80 -6.72
CA ASP A 91 -11.17 14.81 -7.62
C ASP A 91 -10.61 13.38 -7.49
N PHE A 92 -9.75 13.12 -6.51
CA PHE A 92 -9.15 11.82 -6.23
C PHE A 92 -9.33 11.41 -4.75
N GLU A 93 -9.78 10.18 -4.51
CA GLU A 93 -9.86 9.58 -3.18
C GLU A 93 -8.61 8.72 -2.92
N LEU A 94 -8.02 8.83 -1.73
CA LEU A 94 -6.90 7.98 -1.34
C LEU A 94 -7.37 6.54 -1.17
N TYR A 95 -6.80 5.63 -1.95
CA TYR A 95 -7.17 4.22 -1.99
C TYR A 95 -6.22 3.35 -1.15
N SER A 96 -4.91 3.49 -1.32
CA SER A 96 -3.94 2.75 -0.52
C SER A 96 -2.62 3.49 -0.32
N ILE A 97 -1.90 3.06 0.71
CA ILE A 97 -0.54 3.50 1.04
C ILE A 97 0.33 2.24 1.12
N SER A 98 1.46 2.24 0.43
CA SER A 98 2.41 1.13 0.41
C SER A 98 3.80 1.63 0.76
N THR A 99 4.58 0.86 1.53
CA THR A 99 6.02 1.10 1.61
C THR A 99 6.68 0.74 0.27
N GLY A 100 7.92 1.17 0.06
CA GLY A 100 8.75 0.62 -1.01
C GLY A 100 8.88 -0.92 -0.93
N TYR A 101 9.25 -1.53 -2.05
CA TYR A 101 9.47 -2.96 -2.15
C TYR A 101 10.71 -3.40 -1.38
N MET A 102 10.56 -4.53 -0.69
CA MET A 102 11.56 -5.11 0.19
C MET A 102 11.83 -6.54 -0.17
N ASN A 103 13.06 -6.99 0.06
CA ASN A 103 13.47 -8.38 -0.14
C ASN A 103 13.61 -9.05 1.24
N PHE A 104 12.93 -10.17 1.46
CA PHE A 104 13.01 -10.93 2.70
C PHE A 104 13.47 -12.37 2.44
N LYS A 105 14.32 -12.87 3.33
CA LYS A 105 14.78 -14.25 3.28
C LYS A 105 13.73 -15.14 3.93
N CYS A 106 13.13 -16.03 3.13
CA CYS A 106 12.25 -17.05 3.69
C CYS A 106 13.04 -18.33 3.95
N GLU A 107 13.46 -18.54 5.20
CA GLU A 107 14.24 -19.73 5.58
C GLU A 107 13.49 -21.06 5.37
N ARG A 108 12.15 -21.03 5.30
CA ARG A 108 11.30 -22.22 5.13
C ARG A 108 10.75 -22.44 3.72
N CYS A 109 10.89 -21.48 2.80
CA CYS A 109 10.25 -21.54 1.48
C CYS A 109 11.14 -22.16 0.40
N GLY A 110 12.40 -22.46 0.71
CA GLY A 110 13.38 -22.95 -0.27
C GLY A 110 13.75 -21.94 -1.36
N ARG A 111 13.29 -20.67 -1.25
CA ARG A 111 13.71 -19.53 -2.07
C ARG A 111 14.44 -18.53 -1.18
N ASP A 112 15.61 -18.10 -1.64
CA ASP A 112 16.51 -17.26 -0.83
C ASP A 112 15.98 -15.85 -0.60
N ILE A 113 15.12 -15.33 -1.49
CA ILE A 113 14.57 -13.98 -1.42
C ILE A 113 13.12 -13.96 -1.94
N ILE A 114 12.21 -13.36 -1.17
CA ILE A 114 10.86 -12.99 -1.59
C ILE A 114 10.74 -11.48 -1.53
N SER A 115 10.11 -10.85 -2.54
CA SER A 115 9.86 -9.42 -2.51
C SER A 115 8.46 -9.11 -1.97
N GLY A 116 8.31 -8.09 -1.12
CA GLY A 116 7.03 -7.65 -0.58
C GLY A 116 7.06 -6.20 -0.09
N SER A 117 5.90 -5.63 0.19
CA SER A 117 5.72 -4.31 0.81
C SER A 117 4.66 -4.38 1.90
N VAL A 118 4.63 -3.38 2.78
CA VAL A 118 3.52 -3.17 3.71
C VAL A 118 2.51 -2.28 3.00
N GLU A 119 1.38 -2.85 2.58
CA GLU A 119 0.31 -2.10 1.94
C GLU A 119 -0.93 -2.00 2.86
N VAL A 120 -1.47 -0.79 2.94
CA VAL A 120 -2.62 -0.45 3.76
C VAL A 120 -3.65 0.24 2.88
N TYR A 121 -4.84 -0.36 2.77
CA TYR A 121 -5.97 0.17 2.04
C TYR A 121 -6.85 1.01 2.96
N LEU A 122 -7.31 2.14 2.44
CA LEU A 122 -8.35 2.93 3.08
C LEU A 122 -9.71 2.35 2.73
N THR A 123 -10.58 2.28 3.73
CA THR A 123 -11.94 1.78 3.56
C THR A 123 -12.94 2.73 4.21
N ASN A 124 -13.87 3.23 3.40
CA ASN A 124 -14.99 4.11 3.80
C ASN A 124 -16.15 3.34 4.46
N THR A 125 -16.07 2.02 4.50
CA THR A 125 -17.01 1.15 5.20
C THR A 125 -16.21 0.13 5.99
N THR A 126 -16.58 -0.10 7.24
CA THR A 126 -16.43 -1.41 7.89
C THR A 126 -17.41 -2.40 7.24
N GLY A 127 -17.46 -2.45 5.90
CA GLY A 127 -18.02 -3.60 5.21
C GLY A 127 -17.14 -4.79 5.55
N PRO A 128 -17.68 -6.01 5.61
CA PRO A 128 -16.91 -7.16 6.05
C PRO A 128 -15.78 -7.35 5.04
N ALA A 129 -14.59 -6.87 5.38
CA ALA A 129 -13.39 -7.50 4.91
C ALA A 129 -13.63 -8.99 5.16
N TRP A 130 -13.17 -9.86 4.27
CA TRP A 130 -13.24 -11.32 4.48
C TRP A 130 -12.68 -11.77 5.87
N CYS A 131 -11.95 -10.84 6.49
CA CYS A 131 -11.07 -10.88 7.63
C CYS A 131 -11.34 -9.59 8.46
N GLU A 132 -12.52 -9.45 9.12
CA GLU A 132 -12.88 -8.23 9.87
C GLU A 132 -11.86 -7.87 10.95
N GLU A 133 -11.13 -8.86 11.49
CA GLU A 133 -10.06 -8.66 12.47
C GLU A 133 -8.87 -7.87 11.91
N THR A 134 -8.76 -7.73 10.58
CA THR A 134 -7.74 -6.89 9.93
C THR A 134 -8.25 -5.50 9.57
N ASN A 135 -9.41 -5.09 10.08
CA ASN A 135 -9.86 -3.70 10.02
C ASN A 135 -9.33 -2.91 11.21
N TYR A 136 -8.51 -1.90 10.92
CA TYR A 136 -7.85 -1.03 11.89
C TYR A 136 -8.59 0.31 11.98
N THR A 137 -8.83 0.77 13.21
CA THR A 137 -9.50 2.06 13.45
C THR A 137 -8.50 3.21 13.43
N ASN A 138 -8.94 4.39 12.99
CA ASN A 138 -8.14 5.62 13.11
C ASN A 138 -7.73 5.87 14.58
N ASN A 139 -6.56 6.49 14.79
CA ASN A 139 -5.99 6.86 16.10
C ASN A 139 -5.65 5.72 17.08
N LYS A 140 -5.59 4.47 16.61
CA LYS A 140 -5.18 3.33 17.44
C LYS A 140 -4.08 2.54 16.74
N SER A 141 -3.14 2.02 17.54
CA SER A 141 -2.04 1.20 17.04
C SER A 141 -2.45 -0.28 16.99
N PHE A 142 -2.06 -0.98 15.93
CA PHE A 142 -2.37 -2.40 15.70
C PHE A 142 -1.18 -3.13 15.08
N ASN A 143 -1.02 -4.42 15.37
CA ASN A 143 -0.06 -5.24 14.67
C ASN A 143 -0.64 -5.71 13.33
N TYR A 144 -0.11 -5.16 12.23
CA TYR A 144 -0.45 -5.51 10.85
C TYR A 144 -0.35 -7.00 10.55
N THR A 145 0.55 -7.69 11.24
CA THR A 145 0.89 -9.08 10.95
C THR A 145 0.08 -10.11 11.70
N ASP A 146 -0.80 -9.69 12.61
CA ASP A 146 -1.67 -10.61 13.37
C ASP A 146 -2.61 -11.41 12.44
N GLY A 147 -2.85 -10.92 11.22
CA GLY A 147 -3.71 -11.58 10.23
C GLY A 147 -5.15 -11.77 10.75
N CYS A 148 -5.92 -12.67 10.13
CA CYS A 148 -7.15 -13.16 10.76
C CYS A 148 -7.15 -14.67 10.92
N LYS A 149 -8.01 -15.10 11.85
CA LYS A 149 -8.14 -16.50 12.29
C LYS A 149 -8.44 -17.47 11.14
N ARG A 150 -9.11 -17.00 10.09
CA ARG A 150 -9.51 -17.83 8.94
C ARG A 150 -8.34 -18.22 8.02
N GLU A 151 -7.21 -17.54 8.12
CA GLU A 151 -6.02 -17.80 7.30
C GLU A 151 -4.98 -18.72 7.97
N ALA A 152 -5.22 -19.16 9.20
CA ALA A 152 -4.23 -19.91 9.96
C ALA A 152 -4.47 -21.44 9.87
N PRO A 153 -3.77 -22.18 8.99
CA PRO A 153 -3.58 -23.62 9.16
C PRO A 153 -2.33 -23.96 9.98
N GLN A 154 -1.55 -22.98 10.47
CA GLN A 154 -0.32 -23.22 11.25
C GLN A 154 -0.51 -22.86 12.73
N ASN A 155 -0.03 -23.76 13.61
CA ASN A 155 -0.42 -23.98 15.01
C ASN A 155 -0.30 -22.81 16.03
N ASN A 156 -0.05 -21.56 15.64
CA ASN A 156 0.19 -20.46 16.58
C ASN A 156 -0.65 -19.19 16.32
N GLY A 157 -1.66 -19.25 15.43
CA GLY A 157 -2.55 -18.11 15.15
C GLY A 157 -1.87 -16.92 14.44
N LYS A 158 -0.63 -17.07 14.00
CA LYS A 158 0.15 -16.07 13.25
C LYS A 158 0.06 -16.38 11.77
N GLY A 159 -0.36 -15.40 10.95
CA GLY A 159 -0.43 -15.54 9.49
C GLY A 159 0.96 -15.73 8.85
N ILE A 160 1.00 -16.23 7.60
CA ILE A 160 2.24 -16.45 6.83
C ILE A 160 3.13 -15.19 6.79
N HIS A 161 2.52 -14.00 6.79
CA HIS A 161 3.23 -12.72 6.82
C HIS A 161 4.03 -12.49 8.11
N ASN A 162 3.48 -12.80 9.30
CA ASN A 162 4.19 -12.62 10.58
C ASN A 162 5.47 -13.46 10.64
N ALA A 163 5.42 -14.69 10.09
CA ALA A 163 6.54 -15.60 10.08
C ALA A 163 7.78 -15.05 9.35
N PHE A 164 7.60 -14.11 8.42
CA PHE A 164 8.68 -13.56 7.60
C PHE A 164 8.97 -12.09 7.85
N MET A 165 7.96 -11.31 8.25
CA MET A 165 8.08 -9.86 8.43
C MET A 165 8.35 -9.45 9.89
N GLY A 166 8.20 -10.36 10.87
CA GLY A 166 8.18 -9.98 12.29
C GLY A 166 6.92 -9.17 12.62
N ASP A 167 6.91 -8.47 13.75
CA ASP A 167 5.76 -7.62 14.12
C ASP A 167 5.92 -6.23 13.47
N ILE A 168 4.83 -5.72 12.90
CA ILE A 168 4.77 -4.41 12.24
C ILE A 168 3.57 -3.66 12.80
N TYR A 169 3.79 -2.49 13.38
CA TYR A 169 2.70 -1.72 13.99
C TYR A 169 2.25 -0.59 13.08
N LEU A 170 0.95 -0.52 12.84
CA LEU A 170 0.30 0.54 12.09
C LEU A 170 -0.47 1.46 13.02
N THR A 171 -0.25 2.76 12.88
CA THR A 171 -1.02 3.79 13.61
C THR A 171 -1.50 4.87 12.63
N PRO A 172 -2.70 4.71 12.05
CA PRO A 172 -3.31 5.76 11.24
C PRO A 172 -3.70 6.97 12.10
N LYS A 173 -3.44 8.16 11.57
CA LYS A 173 -3.81 9.46 12.15
C LYS A 173 -4.27 10.38 11.02
N VAL A 174 -5.48 10.13 10.56
CA VAL A 174 -6.14 10.90 9.50
C VAL A 174 -7.17 11.87 10.06
N ASN A 175 -7.38 12.98 9.36
CA ASN A 175 -8.24 14.09 9.74
C ASN A 175 -9.73 13.69 9.78
N ASP A 176 -10.14 12.73 8.94
CA ASP A 176 -11.51 12.22 8.92
C ASP A 176 -11.62 10.93 9.76
N ILE A 177 -12.54 10.93 10.74
CA ILE A 177 -12.78 9.83 11.67
C ILE A 177 -13.52 8.65 11.03
N HIS A 178 -14.05 8.80 9.81
CA HIS A 178 -14.85 7.77 9.15
C HIS A 178 -14.03 6.74 8.37
N TYR A 179 -12.72 6.95 8.22
CA TYR A 179 -11.85 5.95 7.59
C TYR A 179 -11.49 4.82 8.56
N SER A 180 -11.67 3.60 8.05
CA SER A 180 -11.02 2.40 8.58
C SER A 180 -9.91 1.99 7.60
N PHE A 181 -8.99 1.16 8.06
CA PHE A 181 -7.84 0.72 7.28
C PHE A 181 -7.77 -0.79 7.28
N THR A 182 -7.27 -1.40 6.21
CA THR A 182 -7.07 -2.85 6.19
C THR A 182 -5.84 -3.21 5.37
N ASN A 183 -5.20 -4.32 5.70
CA ASN A 183 -4.13 -4.89 4.88
C ASN A 183 -4.65 -5.78 3.75
N ARG A 184 -5.96 -5.77 3.52
CA ARG A 184 -6.62 -6.57 2.49
C ARG A 184 -7.21 -5.68 1.43
N GLN A 185 -6.80 -5.93 0.20
CA GLN A 185 -7.49 -5.38 -0.94
C GLN A 185 -8.96 -5.81 -0.88
N ARG A 186 -9.89 -4.88 -1.13
CA ARG A 186 -11.32 -5.21 -1.17
C ARG A 186 -11.58 -6.29 -2.22
N PRO A 187 -12.41 -7.32 -1.93
CA PRO A 187 -12.85 -8.27 -2.94
C PRO A 187 -13.58 -7.51 -4.06
N GLY A 188 -13.05 -7.54 -5.28
CA GLY A 188 -13.65 -6.84 -6.44
C GLY A 188 -12.67 -6.08 -7.33
N HIS A 189 -11.43 -5.83 -6.90
CA HIS A 189 -10.36 -5.28 -7.74
C HIS A 189 -9.30 -6.34 -8.12
N GLN A 190 -9.72 -7.59 -8.29
CA GLN A 190 -8.95 -8.50 -9.13
C GLN A 190 -9.17 -8.06 -10.57
N SER A 191 -8.25 -7.26 -11.10
CA SER A 191 -8.04 -7.22 -12.55
C SER A 191 -7.88 -8.67 -12.98
N ALA A 192 -8.87 -9.17 -13.71
CA ALA A 192 -8.85 -10.50 -14.26
C ALA A 192 -7.58 -10.69 -15.10
N GLY A 193 -6.81 -11.74 -14.79
CA GLY A 193 -5.88 -12.41 -15.69
C GLY A 193 -4.72 -11.56 -16.25
N SER A 194 -3.53 -11.74 -15.67
CA SER A 194 -2.34 -11.94 -16.51
C SER A 194 -2.30 -13.39 -16.99
#